data_AF-A0A7J5CEU4-F1
#
_entry.id   AF-A0A7J5CEU4-F1
#
_cell.length_a   1.000
_cell.length_b   1.000
_cell.length_c   1.000
_cell.angle_alpha   90.00
_cell.angle_beta   90.00
_cell.angle_gamma   90.00
#
_symmetry.space_group_name_H-M   'P 1'
#
loop_
_entity.id
_entity.type
_entity.pdbx_description
1 polymer ?
#
loop_
_entity_poly.entity_id
_entity_poly.type
_entity_poly.pdbx_seq_one_letter_code
_entity_poly.pdbx_strand_id
1 'polypeptide(L)'
;MGTRHASADGLASVGLSVLRSALATNILWIGALKFKQYEVENDEPLVTSSPLFSRFREKLGAQKLNRLIGVAEITVGSLIAAKPLAPRASAIGSFGAVGMFLTTLSFLATTPEARQERQGILSLSLLGQFVLKDTVLLGAALLTAADSLHAARHR
;
A
#
# COMPACT_ATOMS: atom_id res chain seq x y z
N MET A 1 36.15 -18.32 -7.57
CA MET A 1 35.30 -17.14 -7.87
C MET A 1 33.78 -17.47 -7.83
N GLY A 2 33.33 -18.49 -7.07
CA GLY A 2 31.92 -18.95 -7.08
C GLY A 2 31.12 -18.74 -5.78
N THR A 3 31.78 -18.45 -4.65
CA THR A 3 31.11 -18.34 -3.33
C THR A 3 30.46 -16.98 -3.07
N ARG A 4 30.99 -15.90 -3.69
CA ARG A 4 30.45 -14.55 -3.52
C ARG A 4 29.08 -14.35 -4.19
N HIS A 5 28.83 -15.01 -5.32
CA HIS A 5 27.55 -14.93 -6.02
C HIS A 5 26.43 -15.68 -5.26
N ALA A 6 26.71 -16.90 -4.79
CA ALA A 6 25.74 -17.69 -4.02
C ALA A 6 25.27 -17.00 -2.72
N SER A 7 26.16 -16.27 -2.04
CA SER A 7 25.78 -15.51 -0.84
C SER A 7 24.92 -14.28 -1.14
N ALA A 8 25.14 -13.61 -2.28
CA ALA A 8 24.34 -12.47 -2.70
C ALA A 8 22.94 -12.89 -3.13
N ASP A 9 22.82 -14.01 -3.87
CA ASP A 9 21.55 -14.57 -4.31
C ASP A 9 20.69 -15.04 -3.12
N GLY A 10 21.33 -15.66 -2.13
CA GLY A 10 20.66 -16.05 -0.87
C GLY A 10 20.10 -14.86 -0.10
N LEU A 11 20.89 -13.79 0.04
CA LEU A 11 20.46 -12.56 0.72
C LEU A 11 19.30 -11.89 -0.02
N ALA A 12 19.33 -11.84 -1.36
CA ALA A 12 18.25 -11.29 -2.17
C ALA A 12 16.93 -12.08 -2.00
N SER A 13 17.00 -13.41 -1.95
CA SER A 13 15.83 -14.27 -1.71
C SER A 13 15.21 -14.05 -0.33
N VAL A 14 16.04 -13.95 0.71
CA VAL A 14 15.59 -13.61 2.07
C VAL A 14 14.97 -12.21 2.07
N GLY A 15 15.65 -11.24 1.44
CA GLY A 15 15.17 -9.86 1.31
C GLY A 15 13.78 -9.78 0.68
N LEU A 16 13.54 -10.47 -0.44
CA LEU A 16 12.22 -10.53 -1.09
C LEU A 16 11.17 -11.19 -0.21
N SER A 17 11.54 -12.25 0.53
CA SER A 17 10.62 -12.94 1.44
C SER A 17 10.21 -12.05 2.61
N VAL A 18 11.16 -11.33 3.20
CA VAL A 18 10.92 -10.34 4.26
C VAL A 18 10.09 -9.18 3.72
N LEU A 19 10.45 -8.64 2.56
CA LEU A 19 9.77 -7.51 1.93
C LEU A 19 8.29 -7.84 1.66
N ARG A 20 8.00 -9.01 1.08
CA ARG A 20 6.63 -9.49 0.86
C ARG A 20 5.85 -9.65 2.15
N SER A 21 6.49 -10.24 3.18
CA SER A 21 5.83 -10.48 4.47
C SER A 21 5.53 -9.16 5.18
N ALA A 22 6.47 -8.22 5.15
CA ALA A 22 6.31 -6.87 5.67
C ALA A 22 5.19 -6.11 4.94
N LEU A 23 5.18 -6.17 3.60
CA LEU A 23 4.14 -5.55 2.77
C LEU A 23 2.75 -6.10 3.11
N ALA A 24 2.60 -7.43 3.15
CA ALA A 24 1.34 -8.06 3.49
C ALA A 24 0.89 -7.69 4.91
N THR A 25 1.81 -7.72 5.88
CA THR A 25 1.52 -7.37 7.28
C THR A 25 1.07 -5.92 7.41
N ASN A 26 1.76 -5.00 6.75
CA ASN A 26 1.43 -3.57 6.80
C ASN A 26 0.02 -3.30 6.23
N ILE A 27 -0.28 -3.85 5.05
CA ILE A 27 -1.60 -3.70 4.41
C ILE A 27 -2.71 -4.35 5.25
N LEU A 28 -2.50 -5.57 5.75
CA LEU A 28 -3.49 -6.27 6.58
C LEU A 28 -3.78 -5.51 7.88
N TRP A 29 -2.73 -5.01 8.53
CA TRP A 29 -2.86 -4.30 9.80
C TRP A 29 -3.58 -2.97 9.61
N ILE A 30 -3.16 -2.16 8.64
CA ILE A 30 -3.82 -0.89 8.32
C ILE A 30 -5.28 -1.14 7.90
N GLY A 31 -5.54 -2.14 7.06
CA GLY A 31 -6.90 -2.53 6.67
C GLY A 31 -7.79 -2.93 7.83
N ALA A 32 -7.25 -3.61 8.85
CA ALA A 32 -7.98 -3.92 10.07
C ALA A 32 -8.26 -2.67 10.92
N LEU A 33 -7.35 -1.68 10.92
CA LEU A 33 -7.54 -0.43 11.64
C LEU A 33 -8.64 0.44 11.01
N LYS A 34 -8.90 0.36 9.69
CA LYS A 34 -9.97 1.10 8.99
C LYS A 34 -11.38 0.89 9.54
N PHE A 35 -11.59 -0.13 10.37
CA PHE A 35 -12.85 -0.37 11.08
C PHE A 35 -13.02 0.46 12.36
N LYS A 36 -11.97 1.12 12.84
CA LYS A 36 -11.95 1.97 14.03
C LYS A 36 -12.38 3.39 13.69
N GLN A 37 -13.05 4.07 14.63
CA GLN A 37 -13.55 5.44 14.39
C GLN A 37 -12.43 6.45 14.20
N TYR A 38 -11.34 6.34 14.95
CA TYR A 38 -10.23 7.28 14.83
C TYR A 38 -9.55 7.25 13.44
N GLU A 39 -9.55 6.11 12.72
CA GLU A 39 -9.06 6.06 11.34
C GLU A 39 -9.99 6.81 10.39
N VAL A 40 -11.30 6.78 10.63
CA VAL A 40 -12.26 7.57 9.83
C VAL A 40 -11.95 9.06 9.96
N GLU A 41 -11.60 9.52 11.17
CA GLU A 41 -11.21 10.90 11.42
C GLU A 41 -9.85 11.26 10.79
N ASN A 42 -8.89 10.34 10.82
CA ASN A 42 -7.57 10.54 10.20
C ASN A 42 -7.64 10.63 8.67
N ASP A 43 -8.50 9.84 8.03
CA ASP A 43 -8.66 9.81 6.58
C ASP A 43 -9.57 10.94 6.07
N GLU A 44 -10.38 11.52 6.94
CA GLU A 44 -11.37 12.54 6.57
C GLU A 44 -10.78 13.69 5.75
N PRO A 45 -9.65 14.32 6.14
CA PRO A 45 -9.05 15.40 5.35
C PRO A 45 -8.60 14.95 3.96
N LEU A 46 -8.12 13.71 3.83
CA LEU A 46 -7.70 13.13 2.55
C LEU A 46 -8.89 12.89 1.61
N VAL A 47 -9.96 12.36 2.19
CA VAL A 47 -11.18 11.99 1.47
C VAL A 47 -11.93 13.23 1.00
N THR A 48 -12.03 14.28 1.83
CA THR A 48 -12.76 15.51 1.48
C THR A 48 -12.05 16.34 0.43
N SER A 49 -10.71 16.38 0.46
CA SER A 49 -9.91 17.16 -0.48
C SER A 49 -9.72 16.47 -1.83
N SER A 50 -10.01 15.16 -1.93
CA SER A 50 -9.94 14.43 -3.19
C SER A 50 -11.26 14.47 -3.97
N PRO A 51 -11.28 14.94 -5.24
CA PRO A 51 -12.50 15.02 -6.05
C PRO A 51 -13.24 13.70 -6.27
N LEU A 52 -12.52 12.58 -6.20
CA LEU A 52 -13.09 11.25 -6.38
C LEU A 52 -13.70 10.75 -5.07
N PHE A 53 -12.90 10.75 -4.00
CA PHE A 53 -13.32 10.21 -2.71
C PHE A 53 -14.39 11.07 -2.03
N SER A 54 -14.41 12.39 -2.26
CA SER A 54 -15.45 13.28 -1.74
C SER A 54 -16.85 12.88 -2.25
N ARG A 55 -16.98 12.57 -3.54
CA ARG A 55 -18.25 12.08 -4.14
C ARG A 55 -18.68 10.73 -3.58
N PHE A 56 -17.73 9.82 -3.34
CA PHE A 56 -18.04 8.53 -2.72
C PHE A 56 -18.41 8.68 -1.25
N ARG A 57 -17.75 9.59 -0.53
CA ARG A 57 -18.06 9.95 0.86
C ARG A 57 -19.47 10.53 0.98
N GLU A 58 -19.88 11.42 0.10
CA GLU A 58 -21.25 11.97 0.08
C GLU A 58 -22.32 10.90 -0.12
N LYS A 59 -22.06 9.91 -0.99
CA LYS A 59 -23.02 8.84 -1.28
C LYS A 59 -23.06 7.73 -0.22
N LEU A 60 -21.90 7.31 0.28
CA LEU A 60 -21.77 6.13 1.16
C LEU A 60 -21.67 6.51 2.65
N GLY A 61 -21.25 7.73 2.95
CA GLY A 61 -20.83 8.17 4.27
C GLY A 61 -19.38 7.75 4.60
N ALA A 62 -18.71 8.54 5.43
CA ALA A 62 -17.30 8.34 5.78
C ALA A 62 -17.03 6.94 6.36
N GLN A 63 -17.89 6.46 7.27
CA GLN A 63 -17.69 5.18 7.94
C GLN A 63 -17.84 3.96 7.01
N LYS A 64 -18.80 3.99 6.06
CA LYS A 64 -18.96 2.88 5.10
C LYS A 64 -17.84 2.89 4.07
N LEU A 65 -17.43 4.08 3.61
CA LEU A 65 -16.30 4.23 2.70
C LEU A 65 -15.02 3.67 3.34
N ASN A 66 -14.74 4.04 4.59
CA ASN A 66 -13.52 3.56 5.26
C ASN A 66 -13.51 2.05 5.46
N ARG A 67 -14.65 1.46 5.85
CA ARG A 67 -14.79 0.00 5.95
C ARG A 67 -14.58 -0.69 4.61
N LEU A 68 -15.06 -0.12 3.51
CA LEU A 68 -14.87 -0.67 2.16
C LEU A 68 -13.39 -0.65 1.76
N ILE A 69 -12.68 0.44 2.06
CA ILE A 69 -11.23 0.53 1.89
C ILE A 69 -10.54 -0.54 2.75
N GLY A 70 -10.93 -0.70 4.02
CA GLY A 70 -10.39 -1.72 4.91
C GLY A 70 -10.59 -3.16 4.40
N VAL A 71 -11.76 -3.48 3.86
CA VAL A 71 -12.01 -4.80 3.24
C VAL A 71 -11.12 -5.00 2.01
N ALA A 72 -10.96 -3.97 1.18
CA ALA A 72 -10.09 -4.04 0.01
C ALA A 72 -8.62 -4.24 0.41
N GLU A 73 -8.13 -3.50 1.42
CA GLU A 73 -6.80 -3.65 2.02
C GLU A 73 -6.60 -5.07 2.55
N ILE A 74 -7.51 -5.58 3.37
CA ILE A 74 -7.40 -6.94 3.90
C ILE A 74 -7.33 -7.97 2.77
N THR A 75 -8.19 -7.83 1.77
CA THR A 75 -8.22 -8.73 0.61
C THR A 75 -6.88 -8.72 -0.13
N VAL A 76 -6.35 -7.53 -0.44
CA VAL A 76 -5.07 -7.33 -1.11
C VAL A 76 -3.92 -7.92 -0.29
N GLY A 77 -3.85 -7.62 1.00
CA GLY A 77 -2.82 -8.12 1.90
C GLY A 77 -2.84 -9.66 2.02
N SER A 78 -4.03 -10.26 2.10
CA SER A 78 -4.19 -11.71 2.12
C SER A 78 -3.74 -12.35 0.80
N LEU A 79 -4.08 -11.75 -0.34
CA LEU A 79 -3.62 -12.24 -1.65
C LEU A 79 -2.09 -12.24 -1.75
N ILE A 80 -1.42 -11.18 -1.31
CA ILE A 80 0.05 -11.07 -1.30
C ILE A 80 0.68 -12.13 -0.36
N ALA A 81 0.08 -12.34 0.82
CA ALA A 81 0.53 -13.36 1.75
C ALA A 81 0.45 -14.78 1.17
N ALA A 82 -0.53 -15.04 0.30
CA ALA A 82 -0.81 -16.35 -0.30
C ALA A 82 0.21 -16.82 -1.36
N LYS A 83 1.28 -16.07 -1.65
CA LYS A 83 2.32 -16.45 -2.64
C LYS A 83 2.79 -17.92 -2.54
N PRO A 84 3.09 -18.49 -1.35
CA PRO A 84 3.59 -19.86 -1.26
C PRO A 84 2.61 -20.91 -1.79
N LEU A 85 1.31 -20.65 -1.70
CA LEU A 85 0.24 -21.54 -2.14
C LEU A 85 -0.20 -21.22 -3.57
N ALA A 86 -0.43 -19.94 -3.87
CA ALA A 86 -0.95 -19.44 -5.13
C ALA A 86 -0.17 -18.20 -5.63
N PRO A 87 0.94 -18.40 -6.37
CA PRO A 87 1.74 -17.29 -6.89
C PRO A 87 0.97 -16.32 -7.80
N ARG A 88 0.01 -16.83 -8.59
CA ARG A 88 -0.86 -16.00 -9.44
C ARG A 88 -1.77 -15.07 -8.63
N ALA A 89 -2.33 -15.57 -7.53
CA ALA A 89 -3.16 -14.77 -6.63
C ALA A 89 -2.33 -13.65 -5.96
N SER A 90 -1.11 -13.96 -5.55
CA SER A 90 -0.16 -12.97 -5.02
C SER A 90 0.22 -11.90 -6.02
N ALA A 91 0.38 -12.24 -7.30
CA ALA A 91 0.62 -11.25 -8.34
C ALA A 91 -0.57 -10.28 -8.48
N ILE A 92 -1.81 -10.80 -8.50
CA ILE A 92 -3.03 -9.97 -8.53
C ILE A 92 -3.11 -9.06 -7.31
N GLY A 93 -2.87 -9.60 -6.11
CA GLY A 93 -2.81 -8.81 -4.88
C GLY A 93 -1.75 -7.71 -4.96
N SER A 94 -0.57 -8.02 -5.46
CA SER A 94 0.53 -7.06 -5.59
C SER A 94 0.20 -5.93 -6.58
N PHE A 95 -0.48 -6.22 -7.70
CA PHE A 95 -1.00 -5.17 -8.59
C PHE A 95 -2.11 -4.34 -7.94
N GLY A 96 -2.97 -4.96 -7.13
CA GLY A 96 -3.95 -4.24 -6.31
C GLY A 96 -3.28 -3.26 -5.36
N ALA A 97 -2.21 -3.69 -4.68
CA ALA A 97 -1.41 -2.82 -3.80
C ALA A 97 -0.74 -1.67 -4.56
N VAL A 98 -0.23 -1.91 -5.78
CA VAL A 98 0.30 -0.84 -6.64
C VAL A 98 -0.77 0.24 -6.89
N GLY A 99 -1.98 -0.17 -7.30
CA GLY A 99 -3.08 0.78 -7.54
C GLY A 99 -3.48 1.55 -6.29
N MET A 100 -3.49 0.88 -5.13
CA MET A 100 -3.77 1.48 -3.83
C MET A 100 -2.73 2.54 -3.47
N PHE A 101 -1.43 2.21 -3.48
CA PHE A 101 -0.39 3.19 -3.14
C PHE A 101 -0.30 4.33 -4.13
N LEU A 102 -0.55 4.10 -5.42
CA LEU A 102 -0.65 5.19 -6.40
C LEU A 102 -1.82 6.13 -6.07
N THR A 103 -2.94 5.58 -5.63
CA THR A 103 -4.09 6.36 -5.18
C THR A 103 -3.75 7.17 -3.93
N THR A 104 -3.09 6.56 -2.93
CA THR A 104 -2.66 7.28 -1.73
C THR A 104 -1.65 8.38 -2.06
N LEU A 105 -0.65 8.10 -2.90
CA LEU A 105 0.34 9.08 -3.36
C LEU A 105 -0.30 10.22 -4.16
N SER A 106 -1.40 9.97 -4.87
CA SER A 106 -2.14 11.03 -5.57
C SER A 106 -2.64 12.11 -4.59
N PHE A 107 -2.88 11.76 -3.31
CA PHE A 107 -3.25 12.75 -2.29
C PHE A 107 -2.15 13.77 -2.00
N LEU A 108 -0.87 13.43 -2.16
CA LEU A 108 0.19 14.46 -2.07
C LEU A 108 0.07 15.53 -3.16
N ALA A 109 -0.53 15.17 -4.30
CA ALA A 109 -0.77 16.10 -5.40
C ALA A 109 -2.08 16.86 -5.22
N THR A 110 -3.15 16.18 -4.77
CA THR A 110 -4.51 16.72 -4.75
C THR A 110 -4.92 17.37 -3.43
N THR A 111 -4.27 17.05 -2.31
CA THR A 111 -4.69 17.45 -0.96
C THR A 111 -3.80 18.57 -0.42
N PRO A 112 -4.31 19.81 -0.31
CA PRO A 112 -3.56 20.94 0.23
C PRO A 112 -3.04 20.69 1.66
N GLU A 113 -3.81 19.99 2.49
CA GLU A 113 -3.48 19.67 3.89
C GLU A 113 -2.27 18.75 4.03
N ALA A 114 -1.89 18.04 2.96
CA ALA A 114 -0.65 17.26 2.93
C ALA A 114 0.60 18.16 2.82
N ARG A 115 0.43 19.43 2.40
CA ARG A 115 1.48 20.44 2.29
C ARG A 115 1.32 21.48 3.39
N GLN A 116 2.39 21.76 4.11
CA GLN A 116 2.39 22.83 5.09
C GLN A 116 2.69 24.15 4.37
N GLU A 117 1.64 24.77 3.83
CA GLU A 117 1.72 26.00 3.01
C GLU A 117 2.49 27.15 3.69
N ARG A 118 2.59 27.13 5.02
CA ARG A 118 3.26 28.17 5.82
C ARG A 118 4.79 28.13 5.83
N GLN A 119 5.44 27.06 5.33
CA GLN A 119 6.91 26.92 5.36
C GLN A 119 7.55 26.55 4.00
N GLY A 120 6.76 26.42 2.92
CA GLY A 120 7.25 26.19 1.56
C GLY A 120 6.85 24.83 0.97
N ILE A 121 7.08 24.67 -0.34
CA ILE A 121 6.65 23.52 -1.16
C ILE A 121 7.20 22.16 -0.70
N LEU A 122 8.28 22.15 0.11
CA LEU A 122 8.92 20.93 0.64
C LEU A 122 8.54 20.60 2.09
N SER A 123 7.83 21.49 2.78
CA SER A 123 7.39 21.23 4.15
C SER A 123 6.12 20.38 4.14
N LEU A 124 6.28 19.09 4.43
CA LEU A 124 5.18 18.13 4.52
C LEU A 124 4.57 18.12 5.92
N SER A 125 3.25 18.18 5.99
CA SER A 125 2.53 17.93 7.24
C SER A 125 2.76 16.50 7.72
N LEU A 126 2.38 16.17 8.97
CA LEU A 126 2.44 14.80 9.48
C LEU A 126 1.72 13.82 8.55
N LEU A 127 0.61 14.27 7.96
CA LEU A 127 -0.18 13.51 6.99
C LEU A 127 0.53 13.37 5.64
N GLY A 128 1.19 14.43 5.15
CA GLY A 128 2.03 14.34 3.95
C GLY A 128 3.22 13.39 4.12
N GLN A 129 3.87 13.39 5.29
CA GLN A 129 4.94 12.44 5.62
C GLN A 129 4.41 11.00 5.70
N PHE A 130 3.19 10.83 6.22
CA PHE A 130 2.53 9.54 6.23
C PHE A 130 2.36 9.00 4.82
N VAL A 131 1.83 9.80 3.90
CA VAL A 131 1.61 9.39 2.50
C VAL A 131 2.93 9.19 1.74
N LEU A 132 3.96 10.02 1.98
CA LEU A 132 5.23 9.91 1.27
C LEU A 132 5.91 8.54 1.48
N LYS A 133 5.74 7.94 2.66
CA LYS A 133 6.33 6.61 2.96
C LYS A 133 5.80 5.51 2.05
N ASP A 134 4.60 5.69 1.49
CA ASP A 134 3.98 4.72 0.58
C ASP A 134 4.73 4.57 -0.73
N THR A 135 5.63 5.50 -1.08
CA THR A 135 6.57 5.34 -2.22
C THR A 135 7.45 4.10 -2.07
N VAL A 136 7.89 3.79 -0.85
CA VAL A 136 8.68 2.59 -0.56
C VAL A 136 7.83 1.34 -0.68
N LEU A 137 6.58 1.40 -0.20
CA LEU A 137 5.64 0.28 -0.28
C LEU A 137 5.18 0.01 -1.71
N LEU A 138 5.06 1.04 -2.54
CA LEU A 138 4.84 0.92 -3.99
C LEU A 138 5.99 0.16 -4.66
N GLY A 139 7.23 0.51 -4.35
CA GLY A 139 8.40 -0.24 -4.82
C GLY A 139 8.39 -1.70 -4.36
N ALA A 140 8.03 -1.94 -3.09
CA ALA A 140 7.87 -3.28 -2.54
C ALA A 140 6.78 -4.09 -3.26
N ALA A 141 5.65 -3.46 -3.59
CA ALA A 141 4.55 -4.09 -4.32
C ALA A 141 4.96 -4.47 -5.74
N LEU A 142 5.70 -3.61 -6.45
CA LEU A 142 6.23 -3.91 -7.79
C LEU A 142 7.22 -5.08 -7.76
N LEU A 143 8.15 -5.10 -6.81
CA LEU A 143 9.10 -6.21 -6.65
C LEU A 143 8.39 -7.52 -6.30
N THR A 144 7.40 -7.47 -5.41
CA THR A 144 6.59 -8.63 -5.03
C THR A 144 5.74 -9.14 -6.20
N ALA A 145 5.20 -8.24 -7.03
CA ALA A 145 4.48 -8.61 -8.25
C ALA A 145 5.39 -9.36 -9.22
N ALA A 146 6.58 -8.81 -9.51
CA ALA A 146 7.56 -9.41 -10.42
C ALA A 146 7.98 -10.82 -9.94
N ASP A 147 8.32 -10.95 -8.67
CA ASP A 147 8.70 -12.21 -8.03
C ASP A 147 7.55 -13.24 -8.02
N SER A 148 6.32 -12.80 -7.77
CA SER A 148 5.13 -13.66 -7.84
C SER A 148 4.82 -14.14 -9.27
N LEU A 149 4.97 -13.27 -10.27
CA LEU A 149 4.84 -13.61 -11.69
C LEU A 149 5.92 -14.60 -12.14
N HIS A 150 7.16 -14.42 -11.68
CA HIS A 150 8.24 -15.35 -11.98
C HIS A 150 7.94 -16.74 -11.41
N ALA A 151 7.55 -16.81 -10.13
CA ALA A 151 7.16 -18.07 -9.49
C ALA A 151 5.93 -18.73 -10.15
N ALA A 152 5.00 -17.96 -10.69
CA ALA A 152 3.82 -18.47 -11.40
C ALA A 152 4.11 -19.07 -12.77
N ARG A 153 5.27 -18.76 -13.39
CA ARG A 153 5.71 -19.32 -14.68
C ARG A 153 6.46 -20.63 -14.52
N HIS A 154 7.03 -20.88 -13.34
CA HIS A 154 7.80 -22.10 -13.03
C HIS A 154 6.98 -23.19 -12.32
N ARG A 155 5.66 -23.02 -12.21
CA ARG A 155 4.70 -24.04 -11.77
C ARG A 155 3.79 -24.43 -12.93
#